data_AF-A0AAD2JH29-F1
#
_entry.id   AF-A0AAD2JH29-F1
#
_cell.length_a   1.000
_cell.length_b   1.000
_cell.length_c   1.000
_cell.angle_alpha   90.00
_cell.angle_beta   90.00
_cell.angle_gamma   90.00
#
_symmetry.space_group_name_H-M   'P 1'
#
loop_
_entity.id
_entity.type
_entity.pdbx_description
1 polymer ?
#
loop_
_entity_poly.entity_id
_entity_poly.type
_entity_poly.pdbx_seq_one_letter_code
_entity_poly.pdbx_strand_id
1 'polypeptide(L)'
;MSFSALQGATLISAHCGLTKLIISFTYRTYNFFGPKFLGIEKEQIDKFNENFHVKEFQKAIANESEFAAFLAGPLFYLALAGVEASQGATLAVLGQVSYVWTRTALGYPCIPTIATAILRYAGMALTFVELWKVAFPAKSIK
;
A
#
# COMPACT_ATOMS: atom_id res chain seq x y z
N MET A 1 -7.35 -11.98 -13.35
CA MET A 1 -8.31 -11.57 -12.29
C MET A 1 -8.47 -10.06 -12.41
N SER A 2 -9.70 -9.55 -12.35
CA SER A 2 -10.01 -8.12 -12.45
C SER A 2 -10.77 -7.72 -11.19
N PHE A 3 -10.38 -6.63 -10.54
CA PHE A 3 -11.07 -6.09 -9.35
C PHE A 3 -12.02 -4.97 -9.75
N SER A 4 -13.20 -4.92 -9.14
CA SER A 4 -14.04 -3.71 -9.17
C SER A 4 -13.41 -2.58 -8.36
N ALA A 5 -13.89 -1.35 -8.55
CA ALA A 5 -13.44 -0.20 -7.77
C ALA A 5 -13.60 -0.44 -6.26
N LEU A 6 -14.76 -0.97 -5.83
CA LEU A 6 -15.01 -1.26 -4.41
C LEU A 6 -14.07 -2.34 -3.87
N GLN A 7 -13.86 -3.42 -4.63
CA GLN A 7 -12.92 -4.48 -4.25
C GLN A 7 -11.50 -3.95 -4.14
N GLY A 8 -11.07 -3.13 -5.10
CA GLY A 8 -9.75 -2.51 -5.10
C GLY A 8 -9.52 -1.60 -3.91
N ALA A 9 -10.47 -0.69 -3.63
CA ALA A 9 -10.41 0.22 -2.49
C ALA A 9 -10.36 -0.54 -1.16
N THR A 10 -11.19 -1.58 -1.02
CA THR A 10 -11.27 -2.41 0.18
C THR A 10 -9.97 -3.17 0.41
N LEU A 11 -9.42 -3.80 -0.64
CA LEU A 11 -8.17 -4.55 -0.54
C LEU A 11 -6.99 -3.66 -0.17
N ILE A 12 -6.87 -2.48 -0.80
CA ILE A 12 -5.79 -1.53 -0.49
C ILE A 12 -5.90 -1.04 0.96
N SER A 13 -7.11 -0.70 1.40
CA SER A 13 -7.35 -0.22 2.77
C SER A 13 -7.10 -1.31 3.81
N ALA A 14 -7.58 -2.53 3.56
CA ALA A 14 -7.37 -3.68 4.44
C ALA A 14 -5.89 -4.07 4.51
N HIS A 15 -5.18 -4.06 3.38
CA HIS A 15 -3.74 -4.35 3.33
C HIS A 15 -2.95 -3.31 4.11
N CYS A 16 -3.20 -2.01 3.89
CA CYS A 16 -2.56 -0.93 4.64
C CYS A 16 -2.84 -1.01 6.15
N GLY A 17 -4.07 -1.34 6.54
CA GLY A 17 -4.42 -1.55 7.94
C GLY A 17 -3.66 -2.73 8.55
N LEU A 18 -3.61 -3.86 7.83
CA LEU A 18 -2.91 -5.06 8.27
C LEU A 18 -1.41 -4.82 8.44
N THR A 19 -0.75 -4.23 7.45
CA THR A 19 0.71 -4.00 7.52
C THR A 19 1.08 -3.03 8.63
N LYS A 20 0.25 -1.99 8.87
CA LYS A 20 0.39 -1.10 10.02
C LYS A 20 0.25 -1.83 11.36
N LEU A 21 -0.71 -2.75 11.47
CA LEU A 21 -0.87 -3.56 12.68
C LEU A 21 0.35 -4.46 12.89
N ILE A 22 0.85 -5.12 11.85
CA ILE A 22 2.03 -5.98 11.94
C ILE A 22 3.23 -5.19 12.45
N ILE A 23 3.60 -4.08 11.80
CA ILE A 23 4.79 -3.33 12.25
C ILE A 23 4.62 -2.71 13.63
N SER A 24 3.41 -2.24 13.95
CA SER A 24 3.13 -1.67 15.27
C SER A 24 3.24 -2.73 16.36
N PHE A 25 2.72 -3.92 16.10
CA PHE A 25 2.85 -5.06 17.01
C PHE A 25 4.31 -5.47 17.15
N THR A 26 5.01 -5.73 16.05
CA THR A 26 6.43 -6.15 16.11
C THR A 26 7.29 -5.11 16.83
N TYR A 27 7.15 -3.82 16.48
CA TYR A 27 7.95 -2.76 17.08
C TYR A 27 7.65 -2.59 18.57
N ARG A 28 6.38 -2.57 18.98
CA ARG A 28 6.00 -2.44 20.40
C ARG A 28 6.39 -3.68 21.21
N THR A 29 6.24 -4.87 20.64
CA THR A 29 6.62 -6.11 21.31
C THR A 29 8.13 -6.15 21.56
N TYR A 30 8.97 -5.77 20.60
CA TYR A 30 10.43 -5.76 20.79
C TYR A 30 10.94 -4.57 21.61
N ASN A 31 10.49 -3.34 21.31
CA ASN A 31 11.07 -2.13 21.92
C ASN A 31 10.43 -1.74 23.26
N PHE A 32 9.15 -2.06 23.49
CA PHE A 32 8.44 -1.66 24.72
C PHE A 32 8.20 -2.84 25.66
N PHE A 33 7.59 -3.92 25.17
CA PHE A 33 7.31 -5.09 26.00
C PHE A 33 8.54 -5.97 26.22
N GLY A 34 9.43 -6.05 25.24
CA GLY A 34 10.65 -6.85 25.25
C GLY A 34 11.51 -6.63 26.49
N PRO A 35 12.05 -5.42 26.70
CA PRO A 35 12.90 -5.15 27.87
C PRO A 35 12.13 -5.18 29.19
N LYS A 36 10.82 -4.88 29.17
CA LYS A 36 10.01 -4.78 30.40
C LYS A 36 9.45 -6.12 30.90
N PHE A 37 9.14 -7.04 30.01
CA PHE A 37 8.42 -8.29 30.34
C PHE A 37 9.12 -9.56 29.83
N LEU A 38 9.95 -9.46 28.79
CA LEU A 38 10.61 -10.60 28.18
C LEU A 38 12.12 -10.65 28.46
N GLY A 39 12.66 -9.67 29.20
CA GLY A 39 14.08 -9.59 29.52
C GLY A 39 14.99 -9.41 28.31
N ILE A 40 14.47 -8.84 27.20
CA ILE A 40 15.27 -8.61 26.00
C ILE A 40 16.26 -7.48 26.27
N GLU A 41 17.55 -7.78 26.08
CA GLU A 41 18.62 -6.81 26.30
C GLU A 41 18.68 -5.75 25.19
N LYS A 42 19.22 -4.58 25.52
CA LYS A 42 19.32 -3.46 24.58
C LYS A 42 20.08 -3.84 23.29
N GLU A 43 21.15 -4.62 23.39
CA GLU A 43 21.91 -5.08 22.22
C GLU A 43 21.06 -5.92 21.26
N GLN A 44 20.14 -6.74 21.77
CA GLN A 44 19.22 -7.54 20.95
C GLN A 44 18.19 -6.65 20.25
N ILE A 45 17.71 -5.61 20.93
CA ILE A 45 16.82 -4.60 20.36
C ILE A 45 17.52 -3.84 19.24
N ASP A 46 18.77 -3.44 19.45
CA ASP A 46 19.56 -2.73 18.45
C ASP A 46 19.81 -3.62 17.22
N LYS A 47 20.21 -4.89 17.41
CA LYS A 47 20.33 -5.87 16.31
C LYS A 47 19.01 -6.09 15.56
N PHE A 48 17.88 -6.12 16.27
CA PHE A 48 16.56 -6.23 15.66
C PHE A 48 16.23 -5.00 14.80
N ASN A 49 16.42 -3.80 15.34
CA ASN A 49 16.16 -2.54 14.64
C ASN A 49 17.14 -2.33 13.46
N GLU A 50 18.34 -2.90 13.55
CA GLU A 50 19.32 -2.86 12.46
C GLU A 50 19.09 -3.89 11.36
N ASN A 51 18.25 -4.90 11.62
CA ASN A 51 17.94 -5.96 10.67
C ASN A 51 17.41 -5.38 9.35
N PHE A 52 17.97 -5.86 8.25
CA PHE A 52 17.63 -5.44 6.90
C PHE A 52 16.12 -5.51 6.63
N HIS A 53 15.48 -6.64 6.95
CA HIS A 53 14.05 -6.84 6.68
C HIS A 53 13.18 -5.92 7.52
N VAL A 54 13.58 -5.63 8.77
CA VAL A 54 12.84 -4.69 9.63
C VAL A 54 12.91 -3.27 9.05
N LYS A 55 14.11 -2.81 8.65
CA LYS A 55 14.29 -1.50 8.03
C LYS A 55 13.52 -1.37 6.71
N GLU A 56 13.60 -2.37 5.84
CA GLU A 56 12.90 -2.31 4.56
C GLU A 56 11.38 -2.44 4.72
N PHE A 57 10.89 -3.25 5.68
CA PHE A 57 9.46 -3.32 5.99
C PHE A 57 8.93 -1.98 6.54
N GLN A 58 9.67 -1.31 7.42
CA GLN A 58 9.31 0.03 7.91
C GLN A 58 9.20 1.04 6.77
N LYS A 59 10.19 1.08 5.86
CA LYS A 59 10.18 1.96 4.69
C LYS A 59 9.04 1.61 3.73
N ALA A 60 8.78 0.32 3.51
CA ALA A 60 7.69 -0.16 2.67
C ALA A 60 6.34 0.29 3.21
N ILE A 61 6.09 0.18 4.51
CA ILE A 61 4.83 0.58 5.16
C ILE A 61 4.65 2.09 5.20
N ALA A 62 5.73 2.85 5.43
CA ALA A 62 5.67 4.31 5.36
C ALA A 62 5.16 4.74 3.98
N ASN A 63 5.76 4.19 2.92
CA ASN A 63 5.31 4.42 1.56
C ASN A 63 3.91 3.87 1.28
N GLU A 64 3.56 2.70 1.82
CA GLU A 64 2.23 2.13 1.67
C GLU A 64 1.15 3.07 2.19
N SER A 65 1.40 3.71 3.34
CA SER A 65 0.46 4.63 3.99
C SER A 65 0.21 5.88 3.17
N GLU A 66 1.26 6.41 2.55
CA GLU A 66 1.17 7.58 1.66
C GLU A 66 0.31 7.25 0.45
N PHE A 67 0.56 6.11 -0.20
CA PHE A 67 -0.12 5.72 -1.44
C PHE A 67 -1.52 5.15 -1.22
N ALA A 68 -1.79 4.51 -0.08
CA ALA A 68 -3.07 3.86 0.17
C ALA A 68 -4.23 4.87 0.10
N ALA A 69 -4.07 6.07 0.67
CA ALA A 69 -5.08 7.12 0.60
C ALA A 69 -5.34 7.59 -0.85
N PHE A 70 -4.26 7.83 -1.62
CA PHE A 70 -4.37 8.27 -3.01
C PHE A 70 -4.93 7.22 -3.97
N LEU A 71 -4.81 5.93 -3.63
CA LEU A 71 -5.38 4.86 -4.44
C LEU A 71 -6.80 4.50 -4.00
N ALA A 72 -7.03 4.29 -2.70
CA ALA A 72 -8.31 3.85 -2.17
C ALA A 72 -9.38 4.95 -2.24
N GLY A 73 -9.03 6.21 -1.99
CA GLY A 73 -9.98 7.33 -2.00
C GLY A 73 -10.71 7.48 -3.34
N PRO A 74 -9.99 7.64 -4.46
CA PRO A 74 -10.59 7.69 -5.80
C PRO A 74 -11.41 6.45 -6.15
N LEU A 75 -10.93 5.25 -5.76
CA LEU A 75 -11.66 4.01 -6.01
C LEU A 75 -12.97 3.92 -5.21
N PHE A 76 -12.99 4.36 -3.94
CA PHE A 76 -14.23 4.46 -3.17
C PHE A 76 -15.21 5.44 -3.82
N TYR A 77 -14.73 6.59 -4.28
CA TYR A 77 -15.57 7.55 -4.98
C TYR A 77 -16.17 6.95 -6.26
N LEU A 78 -15.34 6.31 -7.09
CA LEU A 78 -15.80 5.68 -8.33
C LEU A 78 -16.81 4.57 -8.06
N ALA A 79 -16.61 3.77 -7.01
CA ALA A 79 -17.59 2.78 -6.57
C ALA A 79 -18.94 3.40 -6.18
N LEU A 80 -18.93 4.52 -5.43
CA LEU A 80 -20.15 5.25 -5.08
C LEU A 80 -20.85 5.86 -6.30
N ALA A 81 -20.08 6.26 -7.31
CA ALA A 81 -20.60 6.75 -8.59
C ALA A 81 -21.06 5.63 -9.54
N GLY A 82 -20.98 4.36 -9.13
CA GLY A 82 -21.35 3.21 -9.98
C GLY A 82 -20.37 2.93 -11.13
N VAL A 83 -19.13 3.42 -11.03
CA VAL A 83 -18.08 3.22 -12.02
C VAL A 83 -17.12 2.12 -11.56
N GLU A 84 -17.00 1.09 -12.39
CA GLU A 84 -16.22 -0.12 -12.07
C GLU A 84 -14.70 0.10 -12.06
N ALA A 85 -14.17 0.96 -12.95
CA ALA A 85 -12.75 1.32 -13.06
C ALA A 85 -11.77 0.13 -12.97
N SER A 86 -12.14 -1.04 -13.53
CA SER A 86 -11.56 -2.32 -13.10
C SER A 86 -10.07 -2.48 -13.43
N GLN A 87 -9.59 -1.87 -14.52
CA GLN A 87 -8.17 -1.88 -14.88
C GLN A 87 -7.34 -1.05 -13.89
N GLY A 88 -7.80 0.16 -13.57
CA GLY A 88 -7.14 1.03 -12.58
C GLY A 88 -7.09 0.38 -11.20
N ALA A 89 -8.22 -0.19 -10.75
CA ALA A 89 -8.31 -0.94 -9.51
C ALA A 89 -7.34 -2.13 -9.48
N THR A 90 -7.29 -2.91 -10.57
CA THR A 90 -6.42 -4.10 -10.65
C THR A 90 -4.94 -3.75 -10.57
N LEU A 91 -4.49 -2.77 -11.35
CA LEU A 91 -3.10 -2.33 -11.33
C LEU A 91 -2.73 -1.66 -10.00
N ALA A 92 -3.65 -0.90 -9.40
CA ALA A 92 -3.45 -0.28 -8.09
C ALA A 92 -3.25 -1.33 -7.00
N VAL A 93 -4.11 -2.36 -6.93
CA VAL A 93 -3.98 -3.45 -5.96
C VAL A 93 -2.70 -4.23 -6.18
N LEU A 94 -2.45 -4.69 -7.41
CA LEU A 94 -1.26 -5.50 -7.71
C LEU A 94 0.02 -4.71 -7.45
N GLY A 95 0.07 -3.45 -7.89
CA GLY A 95 1.21 -2.57 -7.66
C GLY A 95 1.45 -2.30 -6.18
N GLN A 96 0.41 -1.91 -5.44
CA GLN A 96 0.53 -1.58 -4.01
C GLN A 96 0.93 -2.80 -3.17
N VAL A 97 0.19 -3.91 -3.28
CA VAL A 97 0.43 -5.11 -2.47
C VAL A 97 1.80 -5.69 -2.81
N SER A 98 2.11 -5.84 -4.10
CA SER A 98 3.37 -6.44 -4.52
C SER A 98 4.57 -5.55 -4.20
N TYR A 99 4.42 -4.23 -4.24
CA TYR A 99 5.50 -3.30 -3.88
C TYR A 99 5.94 -3.49 -2.44
N VAL A 100 5.00 -3.60 -1.50
CA VAL A 100 5.32 -3.77 -0.08
C VAL A 100 6.11 -5.06 0.14
N TRP A 101 5.63 -6.17 -0.40
CA TRP A 101 6.26 -7.47 -0.19
C TRP A 101 7.59 -7.61 -0.94
N THR A 102 7.68 -7.13 -2.18
CA THR A 102 8.94 -7.14 -2.94
C THR A 102 9.99 -6.24 -2.30
N ARG A 103 9.62 -5.05 -1.82
CA ARG A 103 10.53 -4.17 -1.09
C ARG A 103 11.00 -4.80 0.23
N THR A 104 10.11 -5.46 0.96
CA THR A 104 10.45 -6.12 2.23
C THR A 104 11.39 -7.31 2.04
N ALA A 105 11.19 -8.08 0.97
CA ALA A 105 11.98 -9.28 0.68
C ALA A 105 13.33 -8.95 0.01
N LEU A 106 13.33 -8.03 -0.96
CA LEU A 106 14.47 -7.78 -1.85
C LEU A 106 15.14 -6.41 -1.66
N GLY A 107 14.49 -5.50 -0.91
CA GLY A 107 14.95 -4.13 -0.74
C GLY A 107 14.71 -3.22 -1.96
N TYR A 108 15.37 -2.06 -1.91
CA TYR A 108 15.37 -1.06 -2.98
C TYR A 108 16.77 -0.45 -3.14
N PRO A 109 17.28 -0.23 -4.38
CA PRO A 109 16.61 -0.51 -5.67
C PRO A 109 16.78 -1.98 -6.11
N CYS A 110 15.68 -2.58 -6.58
CA CYS A 110 15.68 -3.91 -7.20
C CYS A 110 14.65 -3.93 -8.34
N ILE A 111 14.91 -4.64 -9.44
CA ILE A 111 14.06 -4.65 -10.64
C ILE A 111 12.59 -5.01 -10.31
N PRO A 112 12.30 -6.07 -9.53
CA PRO A 112 10.91 -6.40 -9.15
C PRO A 112 10.23 -5.29 -8.34
N THR A 113 10.96 -4.65 -7.42
CA THR A 113 10.45 -3.54 -6.60
C THR A 113 10.14 -2.31 -7.47
N ILE A 114 10.95 -2.04 -8.49
CA ILE A 114 10.71 -0.94 -9.44
C ILE A 114 9.50 -1.28 -10.34
N ALA A 115 9.40 -2.51 -10.85
CA ALA A 115 8.29 -2.93 -11.69
C ALA A 115 6.94 -2.81 -10.96
N THR A 116 6.87 -3.22 -9.70
CA THR A 116 5.65 -3.09 -8.88
C THR A 116 5.30 -1.64 -8.56
N ALA A 117 6.30 -0.77 -8.36
CA ALA A 117 6.07 0.67 -8.24
C ALA A 117 5.46 1.26 -9.54
N ILE A 118 5.97 0.86 -10.71
CA ILE A 118 5.43 1.30 -12.01
C ILE A 118 3.97 0.86 -12.18
N LEU A 119 3.64 -0.41 -11.84
CA LEU A 119 2.26 -0.89 -11.88
C LEU A 119 1.32 -0.04 -11.01
N ARG A 120 1.79 0.33 -9.82
CA ARG A 120 1.03 1.20 -8.92
C ARG A 120 0.78 2.58 -9.53
N TYR A 121 1.80 3.20 -10.12
CA TYR A 121 1.65 4.50 -10.79
C TYR A 121 0.70 4.42 -11.99
N ALA A 122 0.78 3.34 -12.79
CA ALA A 122 -0.14 3.12 -13.90
C ALA A 122 -1.59 2.95 -13.40
N GLY A 123 -1.80 2.16 -12.34
CA GLY A 123 -3.11 1.99 -11.72
C GLY A 123 -3.69 3.29 -11.16
N MET A 124 -2.84 4.11 -10.54
CA MET A 124 -3.22 5.45 -10.08
C MET A 124 -3.64 6.34 -11.25
N ALA A 125 -2.83 6.43 -12.32
CA ALA A 125 -3.13 7.26 -13.48
C ALA A 125 -4.48 6.88 -14.12
N LEU A 126 -4.73 5.59 -14.34
CA LEU A 126 -5.99 5.12 -14.90
C LEU A 126 -7.19 5.44 -13.99
N THR A 127 -7.03 5.21 -12.68
CA THR A 127 -8.08 5.55 -11.70
C THR A 127 -8.41 7.05 -11.71
N PHE A 128 -7.38 7.91 -11.81
CA PHE A 128 -7.58 9.37 -11.85
C PHE A 128 -8.20 9.85 -13.16
N VAL A 129 -7.90 9.21 -14.28
CA VAL A 129 -8.59 9.49 -15.56
C VAL A 129 -10.08 9.19 -15.45
N GLU A 130 -10.46 8.06 -14.86
CA GLU A 130 -11.88 7.73 -14.64
C GLU A 130 -12.53 8.70 -13.65
N LEU A 131 -11.83 9.06 -12.57
CA LEU A 131 -12.30 10.08 -11.62
C LEU A 131 -12.58 11.42 -12.31
N TRP A 132 -11.67 11.85 -13.20
CA TRP A 132 -11.83 13.09 -13.96
C TRP A 132 -13.06 13.05 -14.86
N LYS A 133 -13.29 11.95 -15.58
CA LYS A 133 -14.46 11.80 -16.46
C LYS A 133 -15.78 11.90 -15.69
N VAL A 134 -15.83 11.33 -14.48
CA VAL A 134 -17.01 11.39 -13.61
C VAL A 134 -17.21 12.79 -13.02
N ALA A 135 -16.12 13.44 -12.58
CA ALA A 135 -16.18 14.77 -11.97
C ALA A 135 -16.48 15.88 -13.00
N PHE A 136 -15.97 15.72 -14.23
CA PHE A 136 -16.09 16.70 -15.31
C PHE A 136 -16.62 16.02 -16.57
N PRO A 137 -17.91 15.63 -16.58
CA PRO A 137 -18.51 15.04 -17.77
C PRO A 137 -18.42 16.05 -18.92
N ALA A 138 -17.93 15.60 -20.07
CA ALA A 138 -17.91 16.42 -21.27
C ALA A 138 -19.34 16.89 -21.55
N LYS A 139 -19.59 18.21 -21.51
CA LYS A 139 -20.88 18.77 -21.90
C LYS A 139 -21.17 18.29 -23.32
N SER A 140 -22.31 17.64 -23.55
CA SER A 140 -22.76 17.41 -24.91
C SER A 140 -22.98 18.79 -25.54
N ILE A 141 -22.18 19.11 -26.55
CA ILE A 141 -22.45 20.22 -27.43
C ILE A 141 -23.72 19.80 -28.17
N LYS A 142 -24.86 20.36 -27.74
CA LYS A 142 -26.13 20.25 -28.47
C LYS A 142 -26.07 21.07 -29.74
#